data_AF-A0A967ITH2-F1
#
_entry.id   AF-A0A967ITH2-F1
#
_cell.length_a   1.000
_cell.length_b   1.000
_cell.length_c   1.000
_cell.angle_alpha   90.00
_cell.angle_beta   90.00
_cell.angle_gamma   90.00
#
_symmetry.space_group_name_H-M   'P 1'
#
loop_
_entity.id
_entity.type
_entity.pdbx_description
1 polymer ?
#
loop_
_entity_poly.entity_id
_entity_poly.type
_entity_poly.pdbx_seq_one_letter_code
_entity_poly.pdbx_strand_id
1 'polypeptide(L)' 'NPRIIAGTLPVYEGKILLCRRAIEPRKGYWTLPAGFMENGETSSQAAARETIEEAEAEVNLQGLYTVFNLP' A
#
# COMPACT_ATOMS: atom_id res chain seq x y z
N ASN A 1 -6.04 -20.48 -2.35
CA ASN A 1 -5.58 -19.62 -1.24
C ASN A 1 -5.47 -18.20 -1.73
N PRO A 2 -6.22 -17.24 -1.16
CA PRO A 2 -6.12 -15.84 -1.55
C PRO A 2 -4.71 -15.30 -1.26
N ARG A 3 -4.22 -14.42 -2.13
CA ARG A 3 -2.99 -13.64 -1.90
C ARG A 3 -3.40 -12.25 -1.43
N ILE A 4 -3.00 -11.90 -0.22
CA ILE A 4 -3.35 -10.61 0.39
C ILE A 4 -2.40 -9.55 -0.18
N ILE A 5 -2.98 -8.43 -0.63
CA ILE A 5 -2.27 -7.19 -0.89
C ILE A 5 -2.64 -6.22 0.23
N ALA A 6 -1.62 -5.67 0.88
CA ALA A 6 -1.78 -4.69 1.94
C ALA A 6 -1.08 -3.39 1.54
N GLY A 7 -1.67 -2.26 1.89
CA GLY A 7 -1.17 -0.95 1.53
C GLY A 7 -1.80 0.13 2.39
N THR A 8 -1.41 1.37 2.15
CA THR A 8 -1.86 2.51 2.95
C THR A 8 -2.58 3.56 2.12
N LEU A 9 -3.35 4.42 2.81
CA LEU A 9 -3.90 5.65 2.26
C LEU A 9 -3.27 6.83 3.03
N PRO A 10 -2.03 7.23 2.74
CA PRO A 10 -1.36 8.29 3.49
C PRO A 10 -2.02 9.63 3.16
N VAL A 11 -2.43 10.36 4.19
CA VAL A 11 -2.99 11.70 4.07
C VAL A 11 -2.10 12.69 4.79
N TYR A 12 -1.67 13.73 4.10
CA TYR A 12 -0.85 14.82 4.64
C TYR A 12 -1.37 16.16 4.13
N GLU A 13 -1.71 17.07 5.05
CA GLU A 13 -2.25 18.41 4.72
C GLU A 13 -3.44 18.38 3.73
N GLY A 14 -4.34 17.41 3.90
CA GLY A 14 -5.51 17.24 3.02
C GLY A 14 -5.19 16.68 1.63
N LYS A 15 -3.96 16.22 1.39
CA LYS A 15 -3.52 15.59 0.14
C LYS A 15 -3.23 14.11 0.36
N ILE A 16 -3.34 13.31 -0.70
CA ILE A 16 -3.07 11.87 -0.69
C ILE A 16 -1.72 11.61 -1.37
N LEU A 17 -0.87 10.81 -0.73
CA LEU A 17 0.35 10.30 -1.36
C LEU A 17 -0.01 9.19 -2.35
N LEU A 18 0.52 9.29 -3.58
CA LEU A 18 0.40 8.28 -4.61
C LEU A 18 1.77 7.97 -5.21
N CYS A 19 2.01 6.71 -5.56
CA CYS A 19 3.19 6.26 -6.28
C CYS A 19 2.89 6.20 -7.78
N ARG A 20 3.84 6.60 -8.62
CA ARG A 20 3.74 6.41 -10.08
C ARG A 20 4.47 5.14 -10.49
N ARG A 21 3.74 4.16 -11.03
CA ARG A 21 4.27 2.83 -11.34
C ARG A 21 5.43 2.89 -12.34
N ALA A 22 6.58 2.31 -11.99
CA ALA A 22 7.76 2.25 -12.85
C ALA A 22 7.80 1.01 -13.77
N ILE A 23 6.99 -0.01 -13.47
CA ILE A 23 6.98 -1.32 -14.14
C ILE A 23 5.58 -1.70 -14.65
N GLU A 24 5.52 -2.64 -15.60
CA GLU A 24 4.27 -3.22 -16.09
C GLU A 24 3.67 -4.23 -15.09
N PRO A 25 2.34 -4.46 -15.11
CA PRO A 25 1.35 -3.80 -15.95
C PRO A 25 1.06 -2.36 -15.49
N ARG A 26 0.53 -1.54 -16.41
CA ARG A 26 0.07 -0.16 -16.19
C ARG A 26 1.20 0.77 -15.73
N LYS A 27 2.36 0.67 -16.36
CA LYS A 27 3.45 1.62 -16.13
C LYS A 27 2.95 3.06 -16.36
N GLY A 28 3.38 3.99 -15.50
CA GLY A 28 3.01 5.41 -15.57
C GLY A 28 1.69 5.77 -14.88
N TYR A 29 0.86 4.80 -14.48
CA TYR A 29 -0.36 5.06 -13.72
C TYR A 29 -0.03 5.35 -12.26
N TRP A 30 -0.92 6.10 -11.59
CA TRP A 30 -0.86 6.34 -10.16
C TRP A 30 -1.49 5.19 -9.38
N THR A 31 -0.89 4.84 -8.24
CA THR A 31 -1.37 3.81 -7.31
C THR A 31 -1.16 4.27 -5.87
N LEU A 32 -1.91 3.67 -4.94
CA LEU A 32 -1.53 3.71 -3.53
C LEU A 32 -0.29 2.84 -3.31
N PRO A 33 0.56 3.17 -2.33
CA PRO A 33 1.64 2.30 -1.91
C PRO A 33 1.06 1.00 -1.34
N ALA A 34 1.35 -0.13 -2.01
CA ALA A 34 0.77 -1.41 -1.66
C ALA A 34 1.50 -2.58 -2.34
N GLY A 35 1.66 -3.68 -1.62
CA GLY A 35 2.26 -4.89 -2.16
C GLY A 35 1.79 -6.15 -1.45
N PHE A 36 2.42 -7.27 -1.77
CA PHE A 36 2.02 -8.56 -1.26
C PHE A 36 2.39 -8.69 0.22
N MET A 37 1.47 -9.26 0.99
CA MET A 37 1.74 -9.65 2.35
C MET A 37 2.65 -10.88 2.38
N GLU A 38 3.72 -10.81 3.14
CA GLU A 38 4.68 -11.87 3.41
C GLU A 38 4.25 -12.76 4.60
N ASN A 39 4.91 -13.89 4.78
CA ASN A 39 4.64 -14.78 5.90
C ASN A 39 5.21 -14.21 7.19
N GLY A 40 4.42 -14.23 8.27
CA GLY A 40 4.86 -13.82 9.60
C GLY A 40 4.69 -12.33 9.91
N GLU A 41 4.16 -11.54 8.96
CA GLU A 41 3.72 -10.17 9.23
C GLU A 41 2.20 -10.10 9.48
N THR A 42 1.75 -8.99 10.05
CA THR A 42 0.35 -8.55 10.09
C THR A 42 0.06 -7.68 8.87
N SER A 43 -1.22 -7.50 8.51
CA SER A 43 -1.59 -6.61 7.40
C SER A 43 -1.10 -5.17 7.60
N SER A 44 -1.06 -4.69 8.85
CA SER A 44 -0.51 -3.38 9.19
C SER A 44 1.00 -3.29 8.98
N GLN A 45 1.76 -4.33 9.36
CA GLN A 45 3.21 -4.39 9.12
C GLN A 45 3.53 -4.42 7.63
N ALA A 46 2.81 -5.24 6.86
CA ALA A 46 2.92 -5.31 5.40
C ALA A 46 2.68 -3.94 4.76
N ALA A 47 1.57 -3.29 5.12
CA ALA A 47 1.22 -1.99 4.58
C ALA A 47 2.27 -0.91 4.90
N ALA A 48 2.81 -0.89 6.13
CA ALA A 48 3.86 0.04 6.51
C ALA A 48 5.18 -0.21 5.76
N ARG A 49 5.61 -1.48 5.66
CA ARG A 49 6.81 -1.90 4.93
C ARG A 49 6.73 -1.47 3.46
N GLU A 50 5.66 -1.81 2.77
CA GLU A 50 5.44 -1.45 1.36
C GLU A 50 5.41 0.07 1.14
N THR A 51 4.87 0.83 2.10
CA THR A 51 4.87 2.31 2.01
C THR A 51 6.27 2.90 2.10
N ILE A 52 7.14 2.33 2.93
CA ILE A 52 8.54 2.74 3.02
C ILE A 52 9.28 2.31 1.74
N GLU A 53 9.09 1.10 1.25
CA GLU A 53 9.77 0.57 0.07
C GLU A 53 9.41 1.32 -1.23
N GLU A 54 8.13 1.66 -1.42
CA GLU A 54 7.67 2.28 -2.67
C GLU A 54 7.73 3.81 -2.68
N ALA A 55 7.66 4.44 -1.50
CA ALA A 55 7.51 5.90 -1.38
C ALA A 55 8.51 6.57 -0.43
N GLU A 56 9.37 5.80 0.25
CA GLU A 56 10.28 6.30 1.29
C GLU A 56 9.56 7.12 2.38
N ALA A 57 8.29 6.78 2.63
CA ALA A 57 7.42 7.52 3.53
C ALA A 57 7.10 6.72 4.80
N GLU A 58 7.39 7.31 5.96
CA GLU A 58 6.95 6.78 7.25
C GLU A 58 5.50 7.18 7.52
N VAL A 59 4.69 6.23 7.98
CA VAL A 59 3.26 6.43 8.24
C VAL A 59 2.88 5.98 9.65
N ASN A 60 2.07 6.80 10.31
CA ASN A 60 1.42 6.41 11.56
C ASN A 60 0.05 5.81 11.24
N LEU A 61 -0.07 4.48 11.35
CA LEU A 61 -1.30 3.76 11.03
C LEU A 61 -2.38 3.98 12.10
N GLN A 62 -3.52 4.52 11.68
CA GLN A 62 -4.66 4.78 12.57
C GLN A 62 -5.62 3.59 12.67
N GLY A 63 -5.69 2.73 11.65
CA GLY A 63 -6.58 1.58 11.61
C GLY A 63 -6.92 1.12 10.19
N LEU A 64 -7.80 0.13 10.09
CA LEU A 64 -8.27 -0.40 8.81
C LEU A 64 -9.30 0.56 8.19
N TYR A 65 -9.05 0.98 6.95
CA TYR A 65 -9.98 1.82 6.20
C TYR A 65 -11.04 0.99 5.45
N THR A 66 -10.61 -0.01 4.68
CA THR A 66 -11.50 -0.83 3.85
C THR A 66 -10.85 -2.15 3.44
N VAL A 67 -11.67 -3.12 3.01
CA VAL A 67 -11.23 -4.41 2.45
C VAL A 67 -11.99 -4.64 1.15
N PHE A 68 -11.25 -4.97 0.08
CA PHE A 68 -11.83 -5.33 -1.21
C PHE A 68 -11.63 -6.82 -1.49
N ASN A 69 -12.64 -7.45 -2.07
CA ASN A 69 -12.51 -8.76 -2.70
C ASN A 69 -12.57 -8.57 -4.21
N LEU A 70 -11.51 -8.95 -4.91
CA LEU A 70 -11.41 -8.82 -6.37
C LEU A 70 -11.61 -10.20 -7.01
N PRO A 71 -12.37 -10.27 -8.13
CA PRO A 71 -12.61 -11.52 -8.85
C PRO A 71 -11.33 -12.13 -9.45
#